data_AF-A0AAP2RZM5-F1
#
_entry.id   AF-A0AAP2RZM5-F1
#
_cell.length_a   1.000
_cell.length_b   1.000
_cell.length_c   1.000
_cell.angle_alpha   90.00
_cell.angle_beta   90.00
_cell.angle_gamma   90.00
#
_symmetry.space_group_name_H-M   'P 1'
#
loop_
_entity.id
_entity.type
_entity.pdbx_description
1 polymer ?
#
loop_
_entity_poly.entity_id
_entity_poly.type
_entity_poly.pdbx_seq_one_letter_code
_entity_poly.pdbx_strand_id
1 'polypeptide(L)'
;MKSPNTLLAALLLLSASSAIAASSVDLSVHGLITPSACEPGLSNGGNVDLGKLSAKDLNVETTTNLQHHVLQLNVKCEAATLLALEPRDNRAGSGHDETAERFGLG
;
A
#
# COMPACT_ATOMS: atom_id res chain seq x y z
N MET A 1 -45.80 -54.72 50.45
CA MET A 1 -46.38 -53.44 49.98
C MET A 1 -45.22 -52.50 49.66
N LYS A 2 -45.01 -52.20 48.37
CA LYS A 2 -43.86 -51.40 47.89
C LYS A 2 -44.12 -49.93 48.22
N SER A 3 -43.22 -49.33 48.98
CA SER A 3 -43.32 -47.96 49.49
C SER A 3 -43.34 -46.93 48.35
N PRO A 4 -44.22 -45.92 48.38
CA PRO A 4 -44.28 -44.87 47.35
C PRO A 4 -43.07 -43.92 47.40
N ASN A 5 -42.29 -43.94 48.47
CA ASN A 5 -41.18 -43.01 48.68
C ASN A 5 -39.98 -43.25 47.74
N THR A 6 -39.78 -44.47 47.26
CA THR A 6 -38.67 -44.79 46.33
C THR A 6 -38.92 -44.24 44.92
N LEU A 7 -40.18 -44.10 44.51
CA LEU A 7 -40.52 -43.53 43.20
C LEU A 7 -40.37 -42.00 43.20
N LEU A 8 -40.71 -41.33 44.30
CA LEU A 8 -40.48 -39.87 44.44
C LEU A 8 -38.99 -39.54 44.47
N ALA A 9 -38.18 -40.33 45.18
CA ALA A 9 -36.73 -40.12 45.24
C ALA A 9 -36.07 -40.28 43.86
N ALA A 10 -36.52 -41.27 43.07
CA ALA A 10 -36.05 -41.45 41.70
C ALA A 10 -36.46 -40.26 40.81
N LEU A 11 -37.68 -39.76 40.92
CA LEU A 11 -38.17 -38.62 40.14
C LEU A 11 -37.39 -37.32 40.44
N LEU A 12 -37.01 -37.10 41.70
CA LEU A 12 -36.20 -35.96 42.14
C LEU A 12 -34.76 -36.03 41.61
N LEU A 13 -34.19 -37.23 41.49
CA LEU A 13 -32.85 -37.42 40.92
C LEU A 13 -32.79 -37.18 39.40
N LEU A 14 -33.90 -37.40 38.68
CA LEU A 14 -34.00 -37.05 37.25
C LEU A 14 -34.15 -35.54 37.00
N SER A 15 -34.45 -34.75 38.04
CA SER A 15 -34.58 -33.29 37.96
C SER A 15 -33.29 -32.54 38.32
N ALA A 16 -32.21 -33.27 38.66
CA ALA A 16 -30.89 -32.71 38.95
C ALA A 16 -30.21 -32.21 37.66
N SER A 17 -30.68 -31.05 37.20
CA SER A 17 -29.91 -29.99 36.58
C SER A 17 -28.98 -30.40 35.45
N SER A 18 -29.52 -30.49 34.25
CA SER A 18 -28.77 -30.24 33.03
C SER A 18 -28.27 -28.79 33.05
N ALA A 19 -27.03 -28.58 33.52
CA ALA A 19 -26.35 -27.30 33.42
C ALA A 19 -25.93 -27.08 31.96
N ILE A 20 -26.76 -26.39 31.18
CA ILE A 20 -26.40 -25.94 29.84
C ILE A 20 -25.46 -24.74 30.02
N ALA A 21 -24.16 -24.96 29.88
CA ALA A 21 -23.18 -23.88 29.75
C ALA A 21 -23.17 -23.37 28.30
N ALA A 22 -24.21 -22.62 27.91
CA ALA A 22 -24.23 -21.89 26.65
C ALA A 22 -23.60 -20.51 26.88
N SER A 23 -22.27 -20.46 26.94
CA SER A 23 -21.54 -19.19 26.99
C SER A 23 -20.67 -19.06 25.75
N SER A 24 -21.28 -18.70 24.62
CA SER A 24 -20.55 -18.19 23.46
C SER A 24 -20.29 -16.70 23.69
N VAL A 25 -19.01 -16.31 23.78
CA VAL A 25 -18.60 -14.92 23.76
C VAL A 25 -18.20 -14.59 22.32
N ASP A 26 -18.95 -13.69 21.68
CA ASP A 26 -18.54 -13.12 20.41
C ASP A 26 -17.47 -12.05 20.65
N LEU A 27 -16.24 -12.33 20.22
CA LEU A 27 -15.15 -11.37 20.20
C LEU A 27 -14.96 -10.89 18.76
N SER A 28 -15.48 -9.70 18.45
CA SER A 28 -15.17 -9.02 17.20
C SER A 28 -13.92 -8.17 17.36
N VAL A 29 -12.83 -8.55 16.69
CA VAL A 29 -11.62 -7.74 16.60
C VAL A 29 -11.70 -6.90 15.34
N HIS A 30 -11.80 -5.59 15.52
CA HIS A 30 -11.68 -4.62 14.44
C HIS A 30 -10.29 -3.99 14.49
N GLY A 31 -9.57 -4.05 13.37
CA GLY A 31 -8.30 -3.38 13.18
C GLY A 31 -8.27 -2.74 11.80
N LEU A 32 -7.74 -1.52 11.72
CA LEU A 32 -7.45 -0.84 10.46
C LEU A 32 -5.94 -0.86 10.26
N ILE A 33 -5.46 -1.55 9.24
CA ILE A 33 -4.07 -1.41 8.81
C ILE A 33 -3.98 -0.10 8.02
N THR A 34 -3.41 0.93 8.64
CA THR A 34 -3.04 2.16 7.94
C THR A 34 -1.57 2.00 7.55
N PRO A 35 -1.24 1.72 6.27
CA PRO A 35 0.15 1.73 5.84
C PRO A 35 0.73 3.13 6.08
N SER A 36 2.01 3.21 6.42
CA SER A 36 2.68 4.51 6.56
C SER A 36 2.51 5.30 5.26
N ALA A 37 1.74 6.38 5.31
CA ALA A 37 1.55 7.23 4.16
C ALA A 37 2.85 8.02 3.92
N CYS A 38 3.24 8.12 2.66
CA CYS A 38 4.30 9.02 2.23
C CYS A 38 3.71 9.99 1.21
N GLU A 39 4.00 11.27 1.39
CA GLU A 39 3.64 12.32 0.45
C GLU A 39 4.90 12.71 -0.34
N PRO A 40 5.00 12.35 -1.64
CA PRO A 40 6.08 12.79 -2.50
C PRO A 40 5.79 14.20 -3.03
N GLY A 41 6.83 15.02 -3.09
CA GLY A 41 6.81 16.33 -3.73
C GLY A 41 8.08 16.56 -4.53
N LEU A 42 7.95 17.18 -5.70
CA LEU A 42 9.06 17.64 -6.51
C LEU A 42 9.12 19.17 -6.49
N SER A 43 10.32 19.72 -6.49
CA SER A 43 10.53 21.15 -6.72
C SER A 43 9.83 21.59 -8.01
N ASN A 44 9.28 22.81 -8.04
CA ASN A 44 8.55 23.35 -9.18
C ASN A 44 7.36 22.48 -9.66
N GLY A 45 6.79 21.66 -8.77
CA GLY A 45 5.71 20.74 -9.11
C GLY A 45 6.12 19.61 -10.06
N GLY A 46 7.41 19.32 -10.18
CA GLY A 46 7.94 18.32 -11.11
C GLY A 46 8.11 18.82 -12.54
N ASN A 47 7.89 20.10 -12.81
CA ASN A 47 8.04 20.67 -14.14
C ASN A 47 9.49 21.10 -14.39
N VAL A 48 10.05 20.64 -15.52
CA VAL A 48 11.32 21.12 -16.09
C VAL A 48 10.99 21.77 -17.43
N ASP A 49 11.22 23.08 -17.53
CA ASP A 49 11.07 23.80 -18.78
C ASP A 49 12.38 23.77 -19.55
N LEU A 50 12.39 23.02 -20.66
CA LEU A 50 13.52 22.95 -21.60
C LEU A 50 13.52 24.13 -22.59
N GLY A 51 12.51 24.99 -22.53
CA GLY A 51 12.29 26.07 -23.47
C GLY A 51 11.91 25.59 -24.86
N LYS A 52 12.19 26.43 -25.86
CA LYS A 52 11.93 26.12 -27.27
C LYS A 52 13.15 25.45 -27.89
N LEU A 53 13.05 24.15 -28.14
CA LEU A 53 14.06 23.39 -28.87
C LEU A 53 13.71 23.36 -30.37
N SER A 54 14.61 23.87 -31.21
CA SER A 54 14.49 23.74 -32.67
C SER A 54 15.19 22.46 -33.12
N ALA A 55 14.58 21.74 -34.07
CA ALA A 55 15.19 20.53 -34.66
C ALA A 55 16.57 20.81 -35.29
N LYS A 56 16.83 22.05 -35.72
CA LYS A 56 18.13 22.47 -36.27
C LYS A 56 19.23 22.58 -35.21
N ASP A 57 18.85 22.72 -33.95
CA ASP A 57 19.78 22.82 -32.82
C ASP A 57 20.12 21.42 -32.26
N LEU A 58 19.50 20.36 -32.81
CA LEU A 58 19.74 18.96 -32.46
C LEU A 58 20.62 18.30 -33.53
N ASN A 59 21.53 17.43 -33.09
CA ASN A 59 22.34 16.60 -33.97
C ASN A 59 21.55 15.37 -34.44
N VAL A 60 21.64 15.08 -35.73
CA VAL A 60 20.98 13.92 -36.35
C VAL A 60 21.76 12.63 -36.13
N GLU A 61 23.09 12.72 -36.10
CA GLU A 61 23.98 11.56 -36.05
C GLU A 61 24.46 11.22 -34.63
N THR A 62 24.45 12.20 -33.72
CA THR A 62 25.01 12.07 -32.37
C THR A 62 24.03 12.56 -31.31
N THR A 63 24.19 12.06 -30.09
CA THR A 63 23.37 12.49 -28.94
C THR A 63 23.55 13.97 -28.69
N THR A 64 22.45 14.70 -28.58
CA THR A 64 22.46 16.08 -28.10
C THR A 64 22.11 16.08 -26.62
N ASN A 65 23.11 16.29 -25.76
CA ASN A 65 22.85 16.46 -24.32
C ASN A 65 22.23 17.83 -24.09
N LEU A 66 21.00 17.83 -23.58
CA LEU A 66 20.32 19.04 -23.15
C LEU A 66 20.89 19.53 -21.81
N GLN A 67 20.54 20.75 -21.43
CA GLN A 67 20.95 21.30 -20.14
C GLN A 67 20.49 20.39 -19.00
N HIS A 68 21.38 20.15 -18.05
CA HIS A 68 21.03 19.39 -16.85
C HIS A 68 20.15 20.25 -15.94
N HIS A 69 19.01 19.69 -15.54
CA HIS A 69 18.11 20.29 -14.57
C HIS A 69 18.08 19.43 -13.32
N VAL A 70 18.27 20.05 -12.16
CA VAL A 70 18.20 19.37 -10.87
C VAL A 70 16.80 19.59 -10.31
N LEU A 71 16.05 18.49 -10.15
CA LEU A 71 14.80 18.47 -9.40
C LEU A 71 15.05 17.92 -8.00
N GLN A 72 14.58 18.63 -6.99
CA GLN A 72 14.63 18.14 -5.62
C GLN A 72 13.39 17.30 -5.33
N LEU A 73 13.60 16.02 -5.02
CA LEU A 73 12.58 15.12 -4.48
C LEU A 73 12.53 15.24 -2.96
N ASN A 74 11.35 15.54 -2.43
CA ASN A 74 11.04 15.47 -1.01
C ASN A 74 10.00 14.39 -0.78
N VAL A 75 10.27 13.45 0.12
CA VAL A 75 9.30 12.42 0.52
C VAL A 75 9.08 12.54 2.01
N LYS A 76 7.87 12.92 2.41
CA LYS A 76 7.49 13.00 3.83
C LYS A 76 6.71 11.76 4.19
N CYS A 77 7.24 10.97 5.10
CA CYS A 77 6.56 9.77 5.60
C CYS A 77 6.24 9.95 7.09
N GLU A 78 5.13 9.38 7.55
CA GLU A 78 4.69 9.42 8.95
C GLU A 78 5.56 8.55 9.88
N ALA A 79 6.34 7.63 9.30
CA ALA A 79 7.28 6.76 10.00
C ALA A 79 8.51 6.46 9.12
N ALA A 80 9.51 5.80 9.69
CA ALA A 80 10.66 5.31 8.92
C ALA A 80 10.19 4.30 7.87
N THR A 81 10.42 4.60 6.58
CA THR A 81 9.94 3.82 5.45
C THR A 81 11.10 3.54 4.48
N LEU A 82 11.22 2.30 4.01
CA LEU A 82 12.12 1.95 2.92
C LEU A 82 11.53 2.43 1.59
N LEU A 83 12.34 3.10 0.77
CA LEU A 83 11.92 3.67 -0.50
C LEU A 83 12.84 3.18 -1.62
N ALA A 84 12.24 2.95 -2.79
CA ALA A 84 12.94 2.76 -4.06
C ALA A 84 12.36 3.75 -5.06
N LEU A 85 13.22 4.28 -5.92
CA LEU A 85 12.83 5.22 -6.97
C LEU A 85 12.99 4.53 -8.31
N GLU A 86 11.97 4.63 -9.15
CA GLU A 86 11.99 4.08 -10.49
C GLU A 86 11.50 5.12 -11.50
N PRO A 87 12.41 5.74 -12.27
CA PRO A 87 12.03 6.63 -13.35
C PRO A 87 11.24 5.88 -14.45
N ARG A 88 10.23 6.56 -15.01
CA ARG A 88 9.39 6.04 -16.11
C ARG A 88 9.19 7.14 -17.15
N ASP A 89 9.63 6.87 -18.37
CA ASP A 89 9.34 7.71 -19.52
C ASP A 89 7.85 7.61 -19.88
N ASN A 90 7.25 8.72 -20.31
CA ASN A 90 5.87 8.71 -20.82
C ASN A 90 5.76 7.93 -22.15
N ARG A 91 6.88 7.78 -22.87
CA ARG A 91 6.97 7.03 -24.11
C ARG A 91 8.25 6.20 -24.12
N ALA A 92 8.09 4.92 -23.81
CA ALA A 92 9.16 3.93 -23.83
C ALA A 92 9.87 3.90 -25.19
N GLY A 93 11.20 3.83 -25.17
CA GLY A 93 12.05 3.79 -26.37
C GLY A 93 12.24 5.13 -27.07
N SER A 94 11.76 6.25 -26.50
CA SER A 94 12.04 7.60 -27.01
C SER A 94 13.40 8.16 -26.57
N GLY A 95 14.00 7.57 -25.53
CA GLY A 95 15.36 7.85 -25.09
C GLY A 95 16.40 7.44 -26.12
N HIS A 96 17.57 8.08 -26.05
CA HIS A 96 18.69 7.78 -26.95
C HIS A 96 19.32 6.40 -26.68
N ASP A 97 19.24 5.91 -25.45
CA ASP A 97 19.75 4.60 -25.05
C ASP A 97 18.68 3.82 -24.26
N GLU A 98 18.93 2.54 -24.03
CA GLU A 98 18.04 1.63 -23.29
C GLU A 98 18.14 1.83 -21.76
N THR A 99 18.79 2.89 -21.28
CA THR A 99 18.92 3.11 -19.84
C THR A 99 17.64 3.77 -19.31
N ALA A 100 17.11 3.22 -18.21
CA ALA A 100 15.87 3.72 -17.60
C ALA A 100 15.98 5.16 -17.04
N GLU A 101 17.18 5.73 -17.00
CA GLU A 101 17.48 7.04 -16.42
C GLU A 101 17.49 8.17 -17.47
N ARG A 102 17.34 7.85 -18.75
CA ARG A 102 17.37 8.82 -19.85
C ARG A 102 16.04 8.85 -20.58
N PHE A 103 15.44 10.03 -20.58
CA PHE A 103 14.15 10.26 -21.23
C PHE A 103 14.32 10.93 -22.59
N GLY A 104 13.43 10.57 -23.51
CA GLY A 104 13.31 11.27 -24.79
C GLY A 104 12.58 12.61 -24.65
N LEU A 105 12.42 13.30 -25.78
CA LEU A 105 11.63 14.53 -25.87
C LEU A 105 10.12 14.28 -26.12
N GLY A 106 9.68 13.02 -26.05
CA GLY A 106 8.35 12.56 -26.50
C GLY A 106 8.40 11.96 -27.89
#